data_AF-A0A7S2KXL5-F1
#
_entry.id   AF-A0A7S2KXL5-F1
#
_cell.length_a   1.000
_cell.length_b   1.000
_cell.length_c   1.000
_cell.angle_alpha   90.00
_cell.angle_beta   90.00
_cell.angle_gamma   90.00
#
_symmetry.space_group_name_H-M   'P 1'
#
loop_
_entity.id
_entity.type
_entity.pdbx_description
1 polymer ?
#
loop_
_entity_poly.entity_id
_entity_poly.type
_entity_poly.pdbx_seq_one_letter_code
_entity_poly.pdbx_strand_id
1 'polypeptide(L)'
;DDSRDGRYGNCVPVSELGVLTVHCPNGIYEEKIWHGALQAYVQWYNDKLANTIIEWDGTVTTTSISDPSTKYEGVVKHISYEKRFGFIRYGDRNTKDMFFHFTSLSQGVDVQEGDKVSFGIVHDSKKGKYAARDVKLLNGSYNNVDTVNMRVFSMNLPFAALLANGYKTIETRNGTMFTPYEEGTKMLLHVGRRIYPDGNRHLDVMRSGGLDDDEIEELKSLPEGFGKGMAVAIVEIGKTYETTLEERCDPDFQRSVGAFGADSGMRATEIKRVEYLKKGAKVTGSGGVFKAAVEKNLIPEGWLD
;
A
#
# COMPACT_ATOMS: atom_id res chain seq x y z
N ASP A 1 -14.96 -44.85 10.46
CA ASP A 1 -13.78 -44.21 11.09
C ASP A 1 -14.03 -42.69 11.18
N ASP A 2 -15.31 -42.29 11.23
CA ASP A 2 -15.76 -40.92 11.00
C ASP A 2 -15.75 -40.06 12.26
N SER A 3 -15.44 -40.67 13.42
CA SER A 3 -15.39 -39.97 14.70
C SER A 3 -14.15 -39.07 14.85
N ARG A 4 -13.14 -39.21 13.99
CA ARG A 4 -11.91 -38.38 14.02
C ARG A 4 -11.93 -37.24 13.02
N ASP A 5 -12.57 -37.42 11.88
CA ASP A 5 -12.44 -36.54 10.71
C ASP A 5 -13.73 -35.76 10.39
N GLY A 6 -14.66 -35.67 11.35
CA GLY A 6 -15.92 -34.97 11.22
C GLY A 6 -17.00 -35.78 10.48
N ARG A 7 -18.21 -35.19 10.32
CA ARG A 7 -19.42 -35.88 9.85
C ARG A 7 -19.23 -36.71 8.57
N TYR A 8 -18.41 -36.22 7.64
CA TYR A 8 -18.22 -36.82 6.31
C TYR A 8 -16.90 -37.58 6.16
N GLY A 9 -16.07 -37.62 7.20
CA GLY A 9 -14.78 -38.30 7.21
C GLY A 9 -13.97 -38.11 5.92
N ASN A 10 -13.52 -39.23 5.35
CA ASN A 10 -12.71 -39.25 4.12
C ASN A 10 -13.45 -38.77 2.86
N CYS A 11 -14.78 -38.65 2.86
CA CYS A 11 -15.49 -38.12 1.70
C CYS A 11 -15.10 -36.66 1.42
N VAL A 12 -14.73 -35.88 2.45
CA VAL A 12 -14.29 -34.48 2.30
C VAL A 12 -13.02 -34.36 1.44
N PRO A 13 -11.85 -34.88 1.87
CA PRO A 13 -10.61 -34.73 1.09
C PRO A 13 -10.66 -35.43 -0.28
N VAL A 14 -11.48 -36.48 -0.45
CA VAL A 14 -11.63 -37.15 -1.75
C VAL A 14 -12.48 -36.31 -2.70
N SER A 15 -13.55 -35.68 -2.20
CA SER A 15 -14.39 -34.79 -3.02
C SER A 15 -13.67 -33.53 -3.49
N GLU A 16 -12.68 -33.04 -2.71
CA GLU A 16 -11.79 -31.94 -3.09
C GLU A 16 -10.95 -32.27 -4.34
N LEU A 17 -10.62 -33.55 -4.55
CA LEU A 17 -9.86 -34.01 -5.73
C LEU A 17 -10.72 -34.10 -7.00
N GLY A 18 -11.96 -33.61 -6.95
CA GLY A 18 -12.90 -33.68 -8.08
C GLY A 18 -13.42 -35.10 -8.32
N VAL A 19 -13.47 -35.92 -7.26
CA VAL A 19 -14.04 -37.27 -7.30
C VAL A 19 -15.42 -37.22 -6.64
N LEU A 20 -16.46 -37.72 -7.30
CA LEU A 20 -17.76 -37.86 -6.66
C LEU A 20 -17.65 -38.86 -5.49
N THR A 21 -18.08 -38.44 -4.31
CA THR A 21 -18.08 -39.31 -3.13
C THR A 21 -19.49 -39.54 -2.64
N VAL A 22 -19.71 -40.71 -2.03
CA VAL A 22 -20.99 -41.05 -1.41
C VAL A 22 -20.75 -41.33 0.07
N HIS A 23 -21.43 -40.59 0.93
CA HIS A 23 -21.34 -40.75 2.37
C HIS A 23 -22.36 -41.80 2.85
N CYS A 24 -21.82 -42.94 3.30
CA CYS A 24 -22.58 -44.08 3.78
C CYS A 24 -22.19 -44.39 5.24
N PRO A 25 -22.77 -43.71 6.23
CA PRO A 25 -22.31 -43.79 7.63
C PRO A 25 -22.44 -45.21 8.24
N ASN A 26 -23.37 -46.02 7.73
CA ASN A 26 -23.58 -47.40 8.16
C ASN A 26 -23.06 -48.43 7.13
N GLY A 27 -22.22 -48.01 6.18
CA GLY A 27 -21.82 -48.82 5.03
C GLY A 27 -22.88 -48.89 3.92
N ILE A 28 -22.61 -49.66 2.87
CA ILE A 28 -23.56 -49.89 1.77
C ILE A 28 -24.33 -51.17 2.08
N TYR A 29 -25.52 -51.03 2.67
CA TYR A 29 -26.35 -52.16 3.14
C TYR A 29 -27.65 -52.34 2.35
N GLU A 30 -28.00 -51.40 1.47
CA GLU A 30 -29.18 -51.49 0.59
C GLU A 30 -28.81 -51.20 -0.87
N GLU A 31 -29.31 -52.01 -1.81
CA GLU A 31 -29.03 -51.88 -3.25
C GLU A 31 -29.47 -50.52 -3.81
N LYS A 32 -30.52 -49.91 -3.22
CA LYS A 32 -31.03 -48.60 -3.63
C LYS A 32 -30.01 -47.47 -3.46
N ILE A 33 -29.10 -47.58 -2.48
CA ILE A 33 -28.05 -46.58 -2.21
C ILE A 33 -27.06 -46.58 -3.38
N TRP A 34 -26.69 -47.76 -3.86
CA TRP A 34 -25.79 -47.93 -5.00
C TRP A 34 -26.40 -47.39 -6.30
N HIS A 35 -27.65 -47.77 -6.61
CA HIS A 35 -28.33 -47.28 -7.81
C HIS A 35 -28.56 -45.76 -7.77
N GLY A 36 -28.91 -45.21 -6.60
CA GLY A 36 -29.03 -43.78 -6.39
C GLY A 36 -27.71 -43.04 -6.64
N ALA A 37 -26.58 -43.56 -6.15
CA ALA A 37 -25.26 -43.02 -6.39
C ALA A 37 -24.87 -43.01 -7.89
N LEU A 38 -25.18 -44.09 -8.62
CA LEU A 38 -24.92 -44.16 -10.07
C LEU A 38 -25.73 -43.12 -10.85
N GLN A 39 -27.00 -42.90 -10.48
CA GLN A 39 -27.83 -41.86 -11.11
C GLN A 39 -27.28 -40.46 -10.81
N ALA A 40 -26.90 -40.20 -9.57
CA ALA A 40 -26.26 -38.95 -9.17
C ALA A 40 -24.94 -38.72 -9.92
N TYR A 41 -24.16 -39.79 -10.18
CA TYR A 41 -22.94 -39.71 -10.98
C TYR A 41 -23.21 -39.27 -12.42
N VAL A 42 -24.25 -39.80 -13.08
CA VAL A 42 -24.59 -39.40 -14.45
C VAL A 42 -24.89 -37.91 -14.53
N GLN A 43 -25.57 -37.36 -13.52
CA GLN A 43 -25.87 -35.92 -13.45
C GLN A 43 -24.60 -35.11 -13.16
N TRP A 44 -23.84 -35.51 -12.14
CA TRP A 44 -22.61 -34.84 -11.74
C TRP A 44 -21.51 -34.87 -12.81
N TYR A 45 -21.41 -35.94 -13.62
CA TYR A 45 -20.33 -36.15 -14.58
C TYR A 45 -20.21 -35.04 -15.63
N ASN A 46 -21.31 -34.36 -15.95
CA ASN A 46 -21.31 -33.25 -16.90
C ASN A 46 -20.64 -31.99 -16.30
N ASP A 47 -20.89 -31.72 -15.03
CA ASP A 47 -20.44 -30.48 -14.37
C ASP A 47 -19.15 -30.68 -13.56
N LYS A 48 -18.84 -31.93 -13.17
CA LYS A 48 -17.67 -32.36 -12.39
C LYS A 48 -17.38 -31.45 -11.20
N LEU A 49 -18.44 -31.03 -10.49
CA LEU A 49 -18.34 -30.08 -9.39
C LEU A 49 -17.50 -30.71 -8.27
N ALA A 50 -16.36 -30.10 -7.96
CA ALA A 50 -15.56 -30.51 -6.82
C ALA A 50 -16.34 -30.27 -5.52
N ASN A 51 -16.00 -31.03 -4.48
CA ASN A 51 -16.65 -30.96 -3.16
C ASN A 51 -18.11 -31.44 -3.14
N THR A 52 -18.53 -32.24 -4.12
CA THR A 52 -19.85 -32.88 -4.12
C THR A 52 -19.80 -34.19 -3.35
N ILE A 53 -20.60 -34.29 -2.28
CA ILE A 53 -20.85 -35.51 -1.52
C ILE A 53 -22.32 -35.88 -1.65
N ILE A 54 -22.61 -37.09 -2.12
CA ILE A 54 -23.95 -37.64 -2.15
C ILE A 54 -24.19 -38.37 -0.83
N GLU A 55 -25.22 -38.01 -0.10
CA GLU A 55 -25.62 -38.74 1.11
C GLU A 55 -26.33 -40.06 0.73
N TRP A 56 -26.35 -41.02 1.65
CA TRP A 56 -26.97 -42.33 1.47
C TRP A 56 -28.46 -42.28 1.08
N ASP A 57 -29.16 -41.18 1.36
CA ASP A 57 -30.56 -40.96 1.00
C ASP A 57 -30.74 -40.27 -0.38
N GLY A 58 -29.64 -40.01 -1.08
CA GLY A 58 -29.61 -39.35 -2.38
C GLY A 58 -29.57 -37.82 -2.31
N THR A 59 -29.57 -37.22 -1.11
CA THR A 59 -29.40 -35.77 -0.99
C THR A 59 -27.98 -35.36 -1.36
N VAL A 60 -27.84 -34.26 -2.09
CA VAL A 60 -26.53 -33.72 -2.47
C VAL A 60 -26.08 -32.73 -1.43
N THR A 61 -25.01 -33.06 -0.71
CA THR A 61 -24.30 -32.13 0.14
C THR A 61 -23.04 -31.68 -0.57
N THR A 62 -22.99 -30.41 -0.97
CA THR A 62 -21.70 -29.81 -1.31
C THR A 62 -21.02 -29.48 0.01
N THR A 63 -19.94 -30.19 0.37
CA THR A 63 -19.13 -29.76 1.51
C THR A 63 -18.61 -28.38 1.16
N SER A 64 -19.00 -27.40 1.96
CA SER A 64 -18.80 -25.99 1.64
C SER A 64 -17.36 -25.75 1.21
N ILE A 65 -17.18 -25.56 -0.10
CA ILE A 65 -16.48 -24.38 -0.59
C ILE A 65 -17.02 -23.28 0.30
N SER A 66 -16.18 -22.77 1.19
CA SER A 66 -16.45 -21.55 1.95
C SER A 66 -17.26 -20.64 1.05
N ASP A 67 -18.53 -20.41 1.40
CA ASP A 67 -19.45 -19.65 0.57
C ASP A 67 -18.66 -18.43 0.06
N PRO A 68 -18.76 -18.05 -1.23
CA PRO A 68 -18.16 -16.83 -1.71
C PRO A 68 -18.43 -15.60 -0.83
N SER A 69 -19.48 -15.65 0.01
CA SER A 69 -19.82 -14.68 1.05
C SER A 69 -19.19 -14.92 2.44
N THR A 70 -18.70 -16.12 2.75
CA THR A 70 -18.06 -16.45 4.04
C THR A 70 -16.74 -15.71 4.17
N LYS A 71 -16.68 -14.83 5.17
CA LYS A 71 -15.48 -14.10 5.54
C LYS A 71 -14.79 -14.81 6.70
N TYR A 72 -13.50 -15.03 6.55
CA TYR A 72 -12.58 -15.47 7.59
C TYR A 72 -11.90 -14.26 8.20
N GLU A 73 -11.53 -14.36 9.47
CA GLU A 73 -10.73 -13.36 10.17
C GLU A 73 -9.35 -13.93 10.47
N GLY A 74 -8.31 -13.10 10.38
CA GLY A 74 -6.95 -13.50 10.68
C GLY A 74 -6.03 -12.31 10.95
N VAL A 75 -4.76 -12.61 11.19
CA VAL A 75 -3.70 -11.63 11.44
C VAL A 75 -2.63 -11.76 10.38
N VAL A 76 -2.26 -10.66 9.73
CA VAL A 76 -1.17 -10.64 8.76
C VAL A 76 0.13 -11.00 9.46
N LYS A 77 0.73 -12.12 9.06
CA LYS A 77 1.94 -12.66 9.69
C LYS A 77 3.22 -12.19 9.00
N HIS A 78 3.18 -12.06 7.67
CA HIS A 78 4.35 -11.66 6.89
C HIS A 78 3.97 -10.92 5.61
N ILE A 79 4.76 -9.93 5.21
CA ILE A 79 4.63 -9.20 3.94
C ILE A 79 5.98 -9.09 3.21
N SER A 80 5.96 -9.38 1.91
CA SER A 80 7.05 -9.02 0.98
C SER A 80 6.60 -7.90 0.05
N TYR A 81 6.99 -6.66 0.34
CA TYR A 81 6.65 -5.50 -0.50
C TYR A 81 7.30 -5.56 -1.89
N GLU A 82 8.52 -6.09 -1.99
CA GLU A 82 9.24 -6.26 -3.25
C GLU A 82 8.51 -7.25 -4.18
N LYS A 83 8.05 -8.38 -3.62
CA LYS A 83 7.37 -9.45 -4.38
C LYS A 83 5.84 -9.33 -4.37
N ARG A 84 5.31 -8.31 -3.70
CA ARG A 84 3.88 -7.95 -3.63
C ARG A 84 2.94 -9.08 -3.15
N PHE A 85 3.33 -9.81 -2.10
CA PHE A 85 2.48 -10.83 -1.47
C PHE A 85 2.66 -10.86 0.05
N GLY A 86 1.78 -11.59 0.74
CA GLY A 86 1.89 -11.86 2.18
C GLY A 86 1.17 -13.13 2.62
N PHE A 87 1.17 -13.36 3.94
CA PHE A 87 0.52 -14.49 4.59
C PHE A 87 -0.32 -14.06 5.80
N ILE A 88 -1.51 -14.64 5.96
CA ILE A 88 -2.46 -14.39 7.03
C ILE A 88 -2.58 -15.63 7.91
N ARG A 89 -2.32 -15.50 9.20
CA ARG A 89 -2.62 -16.54 10.18
C ARG A 89 -4.10 -16.46 10.54
N TYR A 90 -4.84 -17.56 10.40
CA TYR A 90 -6.26 -17.64 10.70
C TYR A 90 -6.62 -19.00 11.30
N GLY A 91 -7.75 -19.07 11.99
CA GLY A 91 -8.20 -20.31 12.66
C GLY A 91 -7.28 -20.76 13.79
N ASP A 92 -7.34 -22.06 14.11
CA ASP A 92 -6.59 -22.67 15.21
C ASP A 92 -5.10 -22.88 14.88
N ARG A 93 -4.32 -23.26 15.89
CA ARG A 93 -2.84 -23.41 15.83
C ARG A 93 -2.34 -24.38 14.75
N ASN A 94 -3.20 -25.28 14.25
CA ASN A 94 -2.87 -26.26 13.21
C ASN A 94 -3.25 -25.80 11.78
N THR A 95 -3.90 -24.64 11.64
CA THR A 95 -4.27 -24.09 10.34
C THR A 95 -3.03 -23.54 9.63
N LYS A 96 -2.87 -23.86 8.34
CA LYS A 96 -1.78 -23.29 7.52
C LYS A 96 -2.03 -21.80 7.28
N ASP A 97 -0.97 -21.00 7.26
CA ASP A 97 -1.08 -19.57 6.94
C ASP A 97 -1.62 -19.39 5.51
N MET A 98 -2.61 -18.50 5.36
CA MET A 98 -3.27 -18.22 4.09
C MET A 98 -2.45 -17.24 3.26
N PHE A 99 -2.10 -17.62 2.03
CA PHE A 99 -1.40 -16.74 1.09
C PHE A 99 -2.33 -15.66 0.54
N PHE A 100 -1.84 -14.44 0.34
CA PHE A 100 -2.54 -13.41 -0.43
C PHE A 100 -1.58 -12.63 -1.34
N HIS A 101 -2.07 -12.20 -2.50
CA HIS A 101 -1.35 -11.27 -3.38
C HIS A 101 -1.88 -9.84 -3.16
N PHE A 102 -1.08 -8.82 -3.46
CA PHE A 102 -1.53 -7.42 -3.28
C PHE A 102 -2.74 -7.06 -4.15
N THR A 103 -2.99 -7.80 -5.23
CA THR A 103 -4.21 -7.64 -6.05
C THR A 103 -5.48 -8.15 -5.35
N SER A 104 -5.33 -8.95 -4.29
CA SER A 104 -6.44 -9.43 -3.45
C SER A 104 -6.84 -8.42 -2.37
N LEU A 105 -6.08 -7.33 -2.21
CA LEU A 105 -6.43 -6.23 -1.31
C LEU A 105 -7.55 -5.41 -1.92
N SER A 106 -8.52 -5.00 -1.10
CA SER A 106 -9.55 -4.06 -1.54
C SER A 106 -8.91 -2.73 -1.96
N GLN A 107 -9.52 -1.99 -2.90
CA GLN A 107 -8.95 -0.73 -3.38
C GLN A 107 -8.69 0.25 -2.24
N GLY A 108 -7.49 0.83 -2.21
CA GLY A 108 -7.06 1.77 -1.17
C GLY A 108 -6.64 1.14 0.15
N VAL A 109 -6.66 -0.19 0.28
CA VAL A 109 -6.18 -0.89 1.47
C VAL A 109 -4.69 -1.21 1.32
N ASP A 110 -3.88 -0.70 2.24
CA ASP A 110 -2.53 -1.20 2.51
C ASP A 110 -2.54 -1.97 3.84
N VAL A 111 -1.73 -3.01 3.93
CA VAL A 111 -1.66 -3.88 5.12
C VAL A 111 -0.22 -3.92 5.64
N GLN A 112 -0.07 -4.10 6.95
CA GLN A 112 1.18 -4.26 7.67
C GLN A 112 1.18 -5.59 8.45
N GLU A 113 2.37 -6.09 8.80
CA GLU A 113 2.49 -7.25 9.68
C GLU A 113 1.88 -6.94 11.06
N GLY A 114 1.03 -7.83 11.57
CA GLY A 114 0.26 -7.64 12.80
C GLY A 114 -1.18 -7.14 12.58
N ASP A 115 -1.54 -6.69 11.38
CA ASP A 115 -2.89 -6.21 11.10
C ASP A 115 -3.93 -7.33 11.14
N LYS A 116 -5.09 -7.06 11.77
CA LYS A 116 -6.23 -7.98 11.69
C LYS A 116 -7.00 -7.74 10.40
N VAL A 117 -7.34 -8.80 9.69
CA VAL A 117 -7.99 -8.74 8.38
C VAL A 117 -9.14 -9.73 8.21
N SER A 118 -10.17 -9.35 7.47
CA SER A 118 -11.21 -10.23 6.94
C SER A 118 -10.91 -10.58 5.50
N PHE A 119 -11.16 -11.81 5.09
CA PHE A 119 -10.90 -12.25 3.73
C PHE A 119 -11.78 -13.45 3.34
N GLY A 120 -12.03 -13.63 2.05
CA GLY A 120 -12.56 -14.88 1.51
C GLY A 120 -11.44 -15.82 1.08
N ILE A 121 -11.70 -17.12 0.99
CA ILE A 121 -10.74 -18.09 0.45
C ILE A 121 -11.18 -18.48 -0.96
N VAL A 122 -10.25 -18.55 -1.90
CA VAL A 122 -10.47 -19.02 -3.26
C VAL A 122 -9.43 -20.06 -3.64
N HIS A 123 -9.85 -21.09 -4.38
CA HIS A 123 -8.97 -22.10 -4.94
C HIS A 123 -8.44 -21.64 -6.31
N ASP A 124 -7.13 -21.47 -6.44
CA ASP A 124 -6.48 -21.23 -7.73
C ASP A 124 -6.30 -22.56 -8.46
N SER A 125 -7.23 -22.87 -9.36
CA SER A 125 -7.25 -24.11 -10.15
C SER A 125 -6.01 -24.32 -11.03
N LYS A 126 -5.25 -23.24 -11.34
CA LYS A 126 -4.01 -23.34 -12.12
C LYS A 126 -2.81 -23.74 -11.28
N LYS A 127 -2.82 -23.44 -9.98
CA LYS A 127 -1.71 -23.68 -9.05
C LYS A 127 -1.99 -24.76 -8.01
N GLY A 128 -3.23 -25.25 -7.93
CA GLY A 128 -3.66 -26.26 -6.96
C GLY A 128 -3.50 -25.78 -5.52
N LYS A 129 -3.65 -24.48 -5.27
CA LYS A 129 -3.43 -23.86 -3.96
C LYS A 129 -4.57 -22.90 -3.61
N TYR A 130 -4.84 -22.79 -2.32
CA TYR A 130 -5.77 -21.80 -1.78
C TYR A 130 -5.08 -20.45 -1.57
N ALA A 131 -5.82 -19.38 -1.82
CA ALA A 131 -5.39 -18.01 -1.60
C ALA A 131 -6.53 -17.17 -1.01
N ALA A 132 -6.18 -16.13 -0.27
CA ALA A 132 -7.12 -15.14 0.18
C ALA A 132 -7.51 -14.19 -0.97
N ARG A 133 -8.78 -13.79 -0.96
CA ARG A 133 -9.36 -12.75 -1.81
C ARG A 133 -10.15 -11.78 -0.96
N ASP A 134 -10.43 -10.61 -1.52
CA ASP A 134 -11.23 -9.55 -0.87
C ASP A 134 -10.74 -9.23 0.55
N VAL A 135 -9.41 -9.15 0.71
CA VAL A 135 -8.76 -8.90 1.99
C VAL A 135 -9.05 -7.46 2.42
N LYS A 136 -9.54 -7.29 3.66
CA LYS A 136 -9.95 -6.02 4.30
C LYS A 136 -9.47 -6.01 5.74
N LEU A 137 -9.25 -4.84 6.35
CA LEU A 137 -8.87 -4.72 7.77
C LEU A 137 -10.08 -4.87 8.71
N LEU A 138 -9.88 -5.47 9.90
CA LEU A 138 -10.92 -5.77 10.91
C LEU A 138 -10.77 -5.02 12.23
N ASN A 139 -9.54 -4.77 12.67
CA ASN A 139 -9.33 -3.97 13.87
C ASN A 139 -9.35 -2.49 13.50
N GLY A 140 -10.26 -1.75 14.12
CA GLY A 140 -10.64 -0.37 13.82
C GLY A 140 -9.47 0.54 13.43
N SER A 141 -9.58 1.30 12.35
CA SER A 141 -10.80 2.01 11.96
C SER A 141 -10.96 2.03 10.44
N TYR A 142 -12.13 1.66 9.93
CA TYR A 142 -12.80 2.61 9.04
C TYR A 142 -13.00 3.86 9.91
N ASN A 143 -11.96 4.66 10.05
CA ASN A 143 -12.22 6.07 9.96
C ASN A 143 -12.84 6.11 8.56
N ASN A 144 -13.96 6.79 8.42
CA ASN A 144 -14.02 7.68 7.28
C ASN A 144 -12.74 8.52 7.47
N VAL A 145 -11.57 8.01 7.02
CA VAL A 145 -10.31 8.71 7.14
C VAL A 145 -10.65 9.83 6.23
N ASP A 146 -11.03 10.94 6.83
CA ASP A 146 -11.39 12.12 6.11
C ASP A 146 -10.07 12.46 5.43
N THR A 147 -9.97 12.01 4.19
CA THR A 147 -8.75 11.98 3.44
C THR A 147 -8.89 13.11 2.46
N VAL A 148 -7.79 13.83 2.29
CA VAL A 148 -7.70 14.82 1.24
C VAL A 148 -6.79 14.26 0.17
N ASN A 149 -7.27 14.32 -1.07
CA ASN A 149 -6.44 14.02 -2.22
C ASN A 149 -5.57 15.24 -2.50
N MET A 150 -4.29 15.12 -2.17
CA MET A 150 -3.32 16.20 -2.37
C MET A 150 -2.41 15.87 -3.53
N ARG A 151 -1.95 16.93 -4.21
CA ARG A 151 -0.79 16.82 -5.10
C ARG A 151 0.47 16.63 -4.27
N VAL A 152 1.42 15.87 -4.78
CA VAL A 152 2.66 15.52 -4.10
C VAL A 152 3.80 15.64 -5.10
N PHE A 153 4.90 16.26 -4.68
CA PHE A 153 6.16 16.22 -5.42
C PHE A 153 7.24 15.60 -4.53
N SER A 154 8.22 14.93 -5.16
CA SER A 154 9.31 14.29 -4.44
C SER A 154 10.62 15.05 -4.59
N MET A 155 11.31 15.25 -3.48
CA MET A 155 12.66 15.82 -3.40
C MET A 155 13.57 14.91 -2.56
N ASN A 156 14.83 14.77 -2.94
CA ASN A 156 15.80 13.99 -2.16
C ASN A 156 16.44 14.87 -1.08
N LEU A 157 16.90 14.25 0.01
CA LEU A 157 17.76 14.93 0.99
C LEU A 157 19.09 15.35 0.34
N PRO A 158 19.72 16.46 0.76
CA PRO A 158 19.34 17.33 1.88
C PRO A 158 18.26 18.37 1.53
N PHE A 159 18.04 18.66 0.24
CA PHE A 159 17.16 19.74 -0.21
C PHE A 159 15.72 19.63 0.29
N ALA A 160 15.21 18.41 0.49
CA ALA A 160 13.89 18.23 1.07
C ALA A 160 13.80 18.75 2.51
N ALA A 161 14.84 18.53 3.33
CA ALA A 161 14.90 19.07 4.68
C ALA A 161 15.13 20.59 4.64
N LEU A 162 16.03 21.08 3.78
CA LEU A 162 16.25 22.51 3.61
C LEU A 162 14.97 23.26 3.24
N LEU A 163 14.11 22.67 2.39
CA LEU A 163 12.81 23.24 2.05
C LEU A 163 11.84 23.14 3.22
N ALA A 164 11.73 21.97 3.88
CA ALA A 164 10.82 21.76 5.00
C ALA A 164 11.14 22.65 6.21
N ASN A 165 12.42 22.93 6.45
CA ASN A 165 12.92 23.82 7.51
C ASN A 165 12.95 25.30 7.10
N GLY A 166 12.46 25.64 5.90
CA GLY A 166 12.30 27.02 5.46
C GLY A 166 13.58 27.73 4.97
N TYR A 167 14.72 27.03 4.88
CA TYR A 167 15.94 27.59 4.30
C TYR A 167 15.81 27.77 2.78
N LYS A 168 15.35 26.72 2.09
CA LYS A 168 15.17 26.74 0.63
C LYS A 168 13.83 27.37 0.27
N THR A 169 13.84 28.65 -0.06
CA THR A 169 12.66 29.45 -0.41
C THR A 169 12.39 29.52 -1.92
N ILE A 170 13.34 29.04 -2.75
CA ILE A 170 13.15 28.87 -4.19
C ILE A 170 13.54 27.45 -4.60
N GLU A 171 12.61 26.74 -5.26
CA GLU A 171 12.87 25.46 -5.89
C GLU A 171 13.24 25.66 -7.37
N THR A 172 14.26 24.94 -7.86
CA THR A 172 14.74 25.13 -9.24
C THR A 172 14.80 23.84 -10.01
N ARG A 173 14.36 23.85 -11.27
CA ARG A 173 14.37 22.67 -12.13
C ARG A 173 14.67 23.04 -13.59
N ASN A 174 15.26 22.10 -14.32
CA ASN A 174 15.31 22.19 -15.79
C ASN A 174 14.03 21.66 -16.45
N GLY A 175 13.24 20.84 -15.75
CA GLY A 175 11.94 20.36 -16.24
C GLY A 175 10.80 21.32 -15.94
N THR A 176 9.63 21.05 -16.50
CA THR A 176 8.40 21.87 -16.39
C THR A 176 7.45 21.40 -15.28
N MET A 177 7.96 20.74 -14.23
CA MET A 177 7.13 20.08 -13.22
C MET A 177 6.10 21.02 -12.56
N PHE A 178 6.51 22.25 -12.23
CA PHE A 178 5.64 23.22 -11.54
C PHE A 178 4.94 24.20 -12.48
N THR A 179 5.36 24.29 -13.74
CA THR A 179 4.82 25.22 -14.74
C THR A 179 3.29 25.15 -14.92
N PRO A 180 2.62 23.98 -14.87
CA PRO A 180 1.17 23.90 -15.04
C PRO A 180 0.35 24.37 -13.84
N TYR A 181 0.98 24.74 -12.72
CA TYR A 181 0.30 25.03 -11.47
C TYR A 181 0.35 26.52 -11.15
N GLU A 182 -0.81 27.07 -10.82
CA GLU A 182 -0.97 28.48 -10.47
C GLU A 182 -0.36 28.78 -9.09
N GLU A 183 0.04 30.03 -8.89
CA GLU A 183 0.44 30.55 -7.58
C GLU A 183 -0.67 30.30 -6.54
N GLY A 184 -0.28 29.90 -5.33
CA GLY A 184 -1.20 29.47 -4.28
C GLY A 184 -1.55 27.97 -4.31
N THR A 185 -1.04 27.21 -5.30
CA THR A 185 -1.25 25.76 -5.33
C THR A 185 -0.57 25.09 -4.14
N LYS A 186 -1.34 24.29 -3.39
CA LYS A 186 -0.85 23.53 -2.23
C LYS A 186 -0.48 22.10 -2.63
N MET A 187 0.68 21.63 -2.21
CA MET A 187 1.21 20.29 -2.48
C MET A 187 1.94 19.73 -1.27
N LEU A 188 2.00 18.41 -1.16
CA LEU A 188 2.85 17.73 -0.19
C LEU A 188 4.28 17.59 -0.71
N LEU A 189 5.24 17.82 0.18
CA LEU A 189 6.64 17.52 -0.01
C LEU A 189 6.91 16.08 0.45
N HIS A 190 7.23 15.20 -0.50
CA HIS A 190 7.67 13.85 -0.24
C HIS A 190 9.20 13.74 -0.27
N VAL A 191 9.78 13.04 0.70
CA VAL A 191 11.22 12.79 0.78
C VAL A 191 11.56 11.51 0.01
N GLY A 192 12.33 11.66 -1.07
CA GLY A 192 12.81 10.54 -1.86
C GLY A 192 13.73 9.61 -1.07
N ARG A 193 13.94 8.39 -1.58
CA ARG A 193 14.75 7.37 -0.89
C ARG A 193 16.26 7.58 -1.01
N ARG A 194 16.70 8.48 -1.89
CA ARG A 194 18.11 8.72 -2.20
C ARG A 194 18.59 10.01 -1.54
N ILE A 195 19.91 10.15 -1.43
CA ILE A 195 20.56 11.43 -1.19
C ILE A 195 20.87 12.04 -2.56
N TYR A 196 20.63 13.34 -2.71
CA TYR A 196 20.96 14.08 -3.91
C TYR A 196 22.48 14.25 -4.00
N PRO A 197 23.12 13.90 -5.12
CA PRO A 197 24.57 13.89 -5.24
C PRO A 197 25.13 15.27 -5.65
N ASP A 198 24.94 16.30 -4.83
CA ASP A 198 25.49 17.64 -5.12
C ASP A 198 26.96 17.80 -4.72
N GLY A 199 27.59 16.76 -4.19
CA GLY A 199 28.97 16.82 -3.71
C GLY A 199 29.16 17.75 -2.51
N ASN A 200 28.12 17.96 -1.71
CA ASN A 200 28.12 18.86 -0.55
C ASN A 200 28.32 20.35 -0.89
N ARG A 201 28.15 20.74 -2.15
CA ARG A 201 28.29 22.13 -2.60
C ARG A 201 27.24 23.06 -1.97
N HIS A 202 26.09 22.52 -1.56
CA HIS A 202 25.11 23.26 -0.74
C HIS A 202 25.72 23.81 0.55
N LEU A 203 26.67 23.10 1.18
CA LEU A 203 27.31 23.55 2.42
C LEU A 203 28.11 24.84 2.19
N ASP A 204 28.82 24.94 1.08
CA ASP A 204 29.63 26.12 0.75
C ASP A 204 28.73 27.35 0.54
N VAL A 205 27.58 27.16 -0.12
CA VAL A 205 26.56 28.21 -0.30
C VAL A 205 25.99 28.64 1.05
N MET A 206 25.63 27.69 1.92
CA MET A 206 25.09 27.98 3.25
C MET A 206 26.08 28.74 4.13
N ARG A 207 27.35 28.29 4.17
CA ARG A 207 28.43 28.98 4.90
C ARG A 207 28.71 30.36 4.35
N SER A 208 28.60 30.57 3.03
CA SER A 208 28.72 31.91 2.44
C SER A 208 27.63 32.88 2.90
N GLY A 209 26.50 32.36 3.38
CA GLY A 209 25.43 33.11 4.03
C GLY A 209 25.65 33.36 5.53
N GLY A 210 26.75 32.88 6.10
CA GLY A 210 27.11 33.08 7.49
C GLY A 210 26.62 32.01 8.46
N LEU A 211 26.02 30.92 7.97
CA LEU A 211 25.60 29.81 8.83
C LEU A 211 26.79 28.98 9.32
N ASP A 212 26.75 28.59 10.59
CA ASP A 212 27.72 27.66 11.16
C ASP A 212 27.37 26.18 10.90
N ASP A 213 28.26 25.26 11.27
CA ASP A 213 28.07 23.84 10.98
C ASP A 213 26.90 23.22 11.76
N ASP A 214 26.57 23.72 12.96
CA ASP A 214 25.47 23.21 13.78
C ASP A 214 24.11 23.67 13.19
N GLU A 215 24.01 24.95 12.82
CA GLU A 215 22.85 25.50 12.11
C GLU A 215 22.60 24.77 10.78
N ILE A 216 23.67 24.50 10.02
CA ILE A 216 23.58 23.76 8.76
C ILE A 216 23.11 22.32 8.99
N GLU A 217 23.57 21.67 10.07
CA GLU A 217 23.17 20.30 10.40
C GLU A 217 21.70 20.23 10.81
N GLU A 218 21.22 21.20 11.58
CA GLU A 218 19.80 21.34 11.92
C GLU A 218 18.96 21.52 10.65
N LEU A 219 19.34 22.46 9.77
CA LEU A 219 18.59 22.79 8.57
C LEU A 219 18.53 21.64 7.56
N LYS A 220 19.56 20.78 7.48
CA LYS A 220 19.55 19.62 6.55
C LYS A 220 18.93 18.35 7.16
N SER A 221 18.57 18.39 8.44
CA SER A 221 17.99 17.26 9.16
C SER A 221 16.47 17.37 9.21
N LEU A 222 15.81 16.21 9.27
CA LEU A 222 14.37 16.15 9.51
C LEU A 222 14.11 15.90 11.01
N PRO A 223 13.03 16.46 11.58
CA PRO A 223 12.64 16.14 12.96
C PRO A 223 12.34 14.66 13.15
N GLU A 224 12.36 14.21 14.41
CA GLU A 224 12.02 12.82 14.76
C GLU A 224 10.63 12.44 14.23
N GLY A 225 10.52 11.23 13.67
CA GLY A 225 9.26 10.73 13.08
C GLY A 225 9.05 11.10 11.62
N PHE A 226 9.92 11.92 11.01
CA PHE A 226 9.95 12.20 9.58
C PHE A 226 11.15 11.52 8.91
N GLY A 227 10.98 11.10 7.66
CA GLY A 227 12.05 10.39 6.97
C GLY A 227 11.79 10.10 5.51
N LYS A 228 12.72 9.36 4.91
CA LYS A 228 12.67 8.93 3.51
C LYS A 228 11.43 8.06 3.24
N GLY A 229 10.78 8.27 2.09
CA GLY A 229 9.57 7.56 1.69
C GLY A 229 8.28 8.10 2.32
N MET A 230 8.33 9.29 2.90
CA MET A 230 7.19 9.94 3.54
C MET A 230 6.93 11.31 2.92
N ALA A 231 5.66 11.70 2.84
CA ALA A 231 5.30 13.12 2.82
C ALA A 231 5.56 13.70 4.21
N VAL A 232 6.33 14.78 4.28
CA VAL A 232 6.82 15.37 5.54
C VAL A 232 6.28 16.76 5.80
N ALA A 233 6.01 17.53 4.74
CA ALA A 233 5.51 18.89 4.83
C ALA A 233 4.43 19.13 3.78
N ILE A 234 3.64 20.18 3.98
CA ILE A 234 2.78 20.78 2.98
C ILE A 234 3.39 22.13 2.57
N VAL A 235 3.30 22.44 1.28
CA VAL A 235 3.99 23.54 0.61
C VAL A 235 2.99 24.28 -0.26
N GLU A 236 2.97 25.61 -0.12
CA GLU A 236 2.26 26.50 -1.04
C GLU A 236 3.27 27.11 -2.00
N ILE A 237 3.13 26.82 -3.29
CA ILE A 237 4.03 27.34 -4.31
C ILE A 237 3.57 28.73 -4.79
N GLY A 238 4.53 29.57 -5.08
CA GLY A 238 4.34 30.87 -5.70
C GLY A 238 4.48 30.83 -7.22
N LYS A 239 4.86 31.96 -7.79
CA LYS A 239 5.11 32.08 -9.22
C LYS A 239 6.23 31.14 -9.67
N THR A 240 6.02 30.50 -10.82
CA THR A 240 7.09 29.80 -11.56
C THR A 240 7.53 30.65 -12.75
N TYR A 241 8.84 30.86 -12.89
CA TYR A 241 9.43 31.70 -13.95
C TYR A 241 10.78 31.14 -14.43
N GLU A 242 11.20 31.57 -15.62
CA GLU A 242 12.52 31.22 -16.15
C GLU A 242 13.58 32.23 -15.69
N THR A 243 14.81 31.74 -15.51
CA THR A 243 15.96 32.51 -15.04
C THR A 243 17.14 32.29 -15.97
N THR A 244 17.93 33.34 -16.15
CA THR A 244 19.22 33.30 -16.83
C THR A 244 20.28 32.68 -15.92
N LEU A 245 21.47 32.35 -16.45
CA LEU A 245 22.60 31.93 -15.61
C LEU A 245 23.11 33.08 -14.74
N GLU A 246 23.09 34.31 -15.24
CA GLU A 246 23.53 35.49 -14.51
C GLU A 246 22.68 35.74 -13.26
N GLU A 247 21.35 35.71 -13.40
CA GLU A 247 20.42 35.81 -12.26
C GLU A 247 20.62 34.68 -11.25
N ARG A 248 20.87 33.45 -11.72
CA ARG A 248 21.15 32.32 -10.82
C ARG A 248 22.52 32.41 -10.14
N CYS A 249 23.44 33.18 -10.70
CA CYS A 249 24.76 33.41 -10.11
C CYS A 249 24.74 34.49 -9.02
N ASP A 250 23.63 35.21 -8.85
CA ASP A 250 23.45 36.15 -7.75
C ASP A 250 23.56 35.43 -6.38
N PRO A 251 24.33 35.97 -5.41
CA PRO A 251 24.51 35.32 -4.11
C PRO A 251 23.21 35.14 -3.31
N ASP A 252 22.27 36.08 -3.37
CA ASP A 252 20.98 35.93 -2.68
C ASP A 252 20.15 34.83 -3.34
N PHE A 253 20.15 34.76 -4.67
CA PHE A 253 19.50 33.66 -5.37
C PHE A 253 20.10 32.31 -4.98
N GLN A 254 21.43 32.17 -4.99
CA GLN A 254 22.09 30.91 -4.60
C GLN A 254 21.73 30.47 -3.19
N ARG A 255 21.71 31.42 -2.24
CA ARG A 255 21.30 31.15 -0.85
C ARG A 255 19.85 30.69 -0.75
N SER A 256 18.93 31.36 -1.46
CA SER A 256 17.51 30.99 -1.48
C SER A 256 17.24 29.60 -2.06
N VAL A 257 18.13 29.09 -2.93
CA VAL A 257 18.03 27.77 -3.56
C VAL A 257 18.84 26.71 -2.80
N GLY A 258 19.90 27.11 -2.10
CA GLY A 258 20.89 26.24 -1.49
C GLY A 258 21.85 25.60 -2.49
N ALA A 259 22.06 26.21 -3.65
CA ALA A 259 22.94 25.68 -4.71
C ALA A 259 23.58 26.81 -5.51
N PHE A 260 24.76 26.55 -6.09
CA PHE A 260 25.39 27.52 -6.99
C PHE A 260 24.57 27.70 -8.27
N GLY A 261 24.77 28.84 -8.94
CA GLY A 261 24.02 29.19 -10.13
C GLY A 261 24.07 28.10 -11.21
N ALA A 262 25.27 27.64 -11.57
CA ALA A 262 25.46 26.59 -12.57
C ALA A 262 24.83 25.22 -12.19
N ASP A 263 24.68 24.95 -10.89
CA ASP A 263 24.11 23.71 -10.35
C ASP A 263 22.58 23.79 -10.18
N SER A 264 22.00 24.99 -10.29
CA SER A 264 20.57 25.26 -10.16
C SER A 264 19.83 25.09 -11.49
N GLY A 265 18.55 24.74 -11.46
CA GLY A 265 17.73 24.63 -12.67
C GLY A 265 17.30 26.00 -13.23
N MET A 266 17.05 26.09 -14.54
CA MET A 266 16.65 27.36 -15.17
C MET A 266 15.23 27.84 -14.82
N ARG A 267 14.34 26.95 -14.37
CA ARG A 267 12.97 27.30 -13.96
C ARG A 267 12.92 27.38 -12.44
N ALA A 268 12.68 28.58 -11.92
CA ALA A 268 12.54 28.86 -10.49
C ALA A 268 11.06 28.87 -10.12
N THR A 269 10.73 28.28 -8.97
CA THR A 269 9.41 28.28 -8.36
C THR A 269 9.55 28.78 -6.93
N GLU A 270 8.87 29.88 -6.61
CA GLU A 270 8.83 30.42 -5.26
C GLU A 270 8.14 29.46 -4.29
N ILE A 271 8.62 29.40 -3.06
CA ILE A 271 7.95 28.72 -1.94
C ILE A 271 7.36 29.80 -1.04
N LYS A 272 6.04 29.96 -1.05
CA LYS A 272 5.35 31.02 -0.27
C LYS A 272 5.20 30.66 1.19
N ARG A 273 4.83 29.40 1.44
CA ARG A 273 4.65 28.84 2.78
C ARG A 273 5.06 27.38 2.77
N VAL A 274 5.61 26.93 3.88
CA VAL A 274 5.88 25.53 4.15
C VAL A 274 5.60 25.26 5.62
N GLU A 275 5.04 24.09 5.91
CA GLU A 275 4.80 23.65 7.28
C GLU A 275 4.89 22.13 7.34
N TYR A 276 5.54 21.61 8.37
CA TYR A 276 5.56 20.17 8.62
C TYR A 276 4.13 19.65 8.81
N LEU A 277 3.87 18.46 8.25
CA LEU A 277 2.66 17.73 8.63
C LEU A 277 2.71 17.42 10.13
N LYS A 278 1.56 17.21 10.77
CA LYS A 278 1.53 16.83 12.21
C LYS A 278 2.28 15.51 12.47
N LYS A 279 2.38 14.65 11.45
CA LYS A 279 3.20 13.43 11.42
C LYS A 279 3.53 13.05 9.98
N GLY A 280 4.66 12.41 9.75
CA GLY A 280 5.04 11.89 8.44
C GLY A 280 4.01 10.89 7.89
N ALA A 281 3.55 11.12 6.66
CA ALA A 281 2.60 10.24 5.97
C ALA A 281 3.34 9.34 4.98
N LYS A 282 3.17 8.02 5.08
CA LYS A 282 3.76 7.09 4.11
C LYS A 282 3.08 7.28 2.75
N VAL A 283 3.86 7.67 1.75
CA VAL A 283 3.36 7.89 0.39
C VAL A 283 4.33 7.22 -0.58
N THR A 284 3.81 6.45 -1.54
CA THR A 284 4.67 5.86 -2.58
C THR A 284 5.08 6.95 -3.56
N GLY A 285 6.36 7.29 -3.58
CA GLY A 285 6.92 8.27 -4.51
C GLY A 285 6.74 7.87 -5.97
N SER A 286 6.42 8.84 -6.82
CA SER A 286 6.35 8.71 -8.28
C SER A 286 7.08 9.87 -8.95
N GLY A 287 7.36 9.73 -10.25
CA GLY A 287 7.92 10.82 -11.06
C GLY A 287 6.90 11.92 -11.32
N GLY A 288 7.37 13.16 -11.47
CA GLY A 288 6.48 14.31 -11.68
C GLY A 288 5.74 14.72 -10.39
N VAL A 289 4.68 15.50 -10.57
CA VAL A 289 3.68 15.71 -9.52
C VAL A 289 2.64 14.61 -9.64
N PHE A 290 2.36 13.92 -8.54
CA PHE A 290 1.38 12.84 -8.48
C PHE A 290 0.34 13.14 -7.40
N LYS A 291 -0.72 12.33 -7.30
CA LYS A 291 -1.75 12.48 -6.28
C LYS A 291 -1.63 11.40 -5.22
N ALA A 292 -1.87 11.75 -3.97
CA ALA A 292 -1.99 10.81 -2.87
C ALA A 292 -3.16 11.21 -1.96
N ALA A 293 -3.89 10.21 -1.49
CA ALA A 293 -4.83 10.40 -0.39
C ALA A 293 -4.03 10.38 0.92
N VAL A 294 -4.16 11.44 1.72
CA VAL A 294 -3.59 11.53 3.06
C VAL A 294 -4.66 11.88 4.07
N GLU A 295 -4.50 11.45 5.30
CA GLU A 295 -5.44 11.77 6.37
C GLU A 295 -5.44 13.29 6.64
N LYS A 296 -6.62 13.92 6.66
CA LYS A 296 -6.76 15.37 6.88
C LYS A 296 -6.23 15.82 8.23
N ASN A 297 -6.33 14.98 9.26
CA ASN A 297 -5.78 15.27 10.59
C ASN A 297 -4.25 15.45 10.59
N LEU A 298 -3.54 14.98 9.57
CA LEU A 298 -2.09 15.20 9.39
C LEU A 298 -1.78 16.57 8.82
N ILE A 299 -2.74 17.21 8.15
CA ILE A 299 -2.57 18.54 7.58
C ILE A 299 -2.67 19.57 8.71
N PRO A 300 -1.73 20.53 8.82
CA PRO A 300 -1.82 21.59 9.81
C PRO A 300 -3.02 22.51 9.58
N GLU A 301 -3.39 23.26 10.62
CA GLU A 301 -4.56 24.14 10.55
C GLU A 301 -4.35 25.28 9.54
N GLY A 302 -5.41 25.68 8.85
CA GLY A 302 -5.37 26.77 7.87
C GLY A 302 -4.68 26.41 6.53
N TRP A 303 -4.55 25.13 6.20
CA TRP A 303 -4.03 24.67 4.90
C TRP A 303 -5.08 24.02 3.99
N LEU A 304 -6.19 23.56 4.55
CA LEU A 304 -7.33 23.05 3.80
C LEU A 304 -8.43 24.12 3.81
N ASP A 305 -9.08 24.29 2.66
CA ASP A 305 -10.24 25.17 2.49
C ASP A 305 -11.52 24.53 3.05
#